data_AF-A0A2X3KFN3-F1
#
_entry.id   AF-A0A2X3KFN3-F1
#
_cell.length_a   1.000
_cell.length_b   1.000
_cell.length_c   1.000
_cell.angle_alpha   90.00
_cell.angle_beta   90.00
_cell.angle_gamma   90.00
#
_symmetry.space_group_name_H-M   'P 1'
#
loop_
_entity.id
_entity.type
_entity.pdbx_description
1 polymer ?
#
loop_
_entity_poly.entity_id
_entity_poly.type
_entity_poly.pdbx_seq_one_letter_code
_entity_poly.pdbx_strand_id
1 'polypeptide(L)'
;MAWERQVNIVINNLLYPPQAVAQLLAWLNERYPFTQFHISRQIYMGVWDSLLYEGFSLAIGVTGTEALANTFSLDPLGSVQWALCHGGGSSAGER
;
A
#
# COMPACT_ATOMS: atom_id res chain seq x y z
N MET A 1 22.23 -23.00 8.58
CA MET A 1 21.78 -21.60 8.40
C MET A 1 20.29 -21.65 8.12
N ALA A 2 19.46 -21.32 9.11
CA ALA A 2 18.02 -21.28 8.94
C ALA A 2 17.67 -19.99 8.19
N TRP A 3 17.08 -20.12 7.01
CA TRP A 3 16.55 -18.97 6.27
C TRP A 3 15.30 -18.51 7.00
N GLU A 4 15.41 -17.46 7.82
CA GLU A 4 14.24 -16.75 8.33
C GLU A 4 13.55 -16.11 7.12
N ARG A 5 12.33 -16.58 6.78
CA ARG A 5 11.64 -16.10 5.59
C ARG A 5 11.08 -14.72 5.88
N GLN A 6 11.84 -13.68 5.54
CA GLN A 6 11.37 -12.30 5.59
C GLN A 6 10.64 -11.95 4.29
N VAL A 7 9.47 -11.32 4.42
CA VAL A 7 8.67 -10.80 3.32
C VAL A 7 8.49 -9.29 3.53
N ASN A 8 9.01 -8.51 2.59
CA ASN A 8 8.93 -7.06 2.61
C ASN A 8 7.77 -6.61 1.71
N ILE A 9 6.83 -5.84 2.27
CA ILE A 9 5.65 -5.31 1.58
C ILE A 9 5.75 -3.78 1.58
N VAL A 10 5.65 -3.16 0.42
CA VAL A 10 5.62 -1.71 0.28
C VAL A 10 4.20 -1.24 -0.03
N ILE A 11 3.75 -0.21 0.67
CA ILE A 11 2.40 0.34 0.51
C ILE A 11 2.48 1.84 0.21
N ASN A 12 1.76 2.25 -0.81
CA ASN A 12 1.58 3.65 -1.19
C ASN A 12 0.95 4.45 -0.05
N ASN A 13 1.47 5.64 0.24
CA ASN A 13 0.98 6.52 1.29
C ASN A 13 -0.50 6.92 1.12
N LEU A 14 -1.03 6.94 -0.11
CA LEU A 14 -2.45 7.17 -0.39
C LEU A 14 -3.35 6.00 0.09
N LEU A 15 -2.77 4.80 0.26
CA LEU A 15 -3.45 3.57 0.63
C LEU A 15 -3.01 3.05 2.02
N TYR A 16 -2.49 3.94 2.89
CA TYR A 16 -1.93 3.58 4.19
C TYR A 16 -2.79 4.06 5.39
N PRO A 17 -4.04 3.59 5.58
CA PRO A 17 -4.74 3.79 6.84
C PRO A 17 -4.10 2.91 7.92
N PRO A 18 -3.56 3.47 9.03
CA PRO A 18 -2.79 2.70 10.02
C PRO A 18 -3.53 1.47 10.57
N GLN A 19 -4.84 1.58 10.78
CA GLN A 19 -5.67 0.52 11.31
C GLN A 19 -5.77 -0.67 10.33
N ALA A 20 -5.95 -0.39 9.03
CA ALA A 20 -6.02 -1.44 8.02
C ALA A 20 -4.67 -2.16 7.85
N VAL A 21 -3.57 -1.40 7.91
CA VAL A 21 -2.22 -1.97 7.83
C VAL A 21 -1.93 -2.85 9.06
N ALA A 22 -2.33 -2.41 10.25
CA ALA A 22 -2.19 -3.22 11.46
C ALA A 22 -3.02 -4.51 11.39
N GLN A 23 -4.26 -4.43 10.88
CA GLN A 23 -5.12 -5.61 10.67
C GLN A 23 -4.51 -6.58 9.64
N LEU A 24 -3.99 -6.06 8.54
CA LEU A 24 -3.29 -6.87 7.53
C LEU A 24 -2.08 -7.59 8.13
N LEU A 25 -1.26 -6.86 8.89
CA LEU A 25 -0.08 -7.43 9.54
C LEU A 25 -0.47 -8.50 10.58
N ALA A 26 -1.50 -8.26 11.38
CA ALA A 26 -2.00 -9.23 12.35
C ALA A 26 -2.48 -10.51 11.66
N TRP A 27 -3.26 -10.37 10.58
CA TRP A 27 -3.75 -11.49 9.79
C TRP A 27 -2.62 -12.30 9.13
N LEU A 28 -1.61 -11.62 8.58
CA LEU A 28 -0.44 -12.28 7.97
C LEU A 28 0.36 -13.08 9.01
N ASN A 29 0.59 -12.51 10.19
CA ASN A 29 1.32 -13.20 11.26
C ASN A 29 0.54 -14.39 11.82
N GLU A 30 -0.79 -14.28 11.94
CA GLU A 30 -1.64 -15.40 12.36
C GLU A 30 -1.62 -16.53 11.31
N ARG A 31 -1.67 -16.18 10.02
CA ARG A 31 -1.71 -17.16 8.93
C ARG A 31 -0.36 -17.83 8.67
N TYR A 32 0.75 -17.11 8.86
CA TYR A 32 2.11 -17.55 8.57
C TYR A 32 3.06 -17.25 9.74
N PRO A 33 2.97 -18.01 10.86
CA PRO A 33 3.67 -17.69 12.11
C PRO A 33 5.20 -17.82 12.05
N PHE A 34 5.75 -18.43 10.99
CA PHE A 34 7.19 -18.59 10.77
C PHE A 34 7.75 -17.64 9.72
N THR A 35 6.95 -16.67 9.26
CA THR A 35 7.35 -15.67 8.26
C THR A 35 7.42 -14.30 8.92
N GLN A 36 8.55 -13.61 8.77
CA GLN A 36 8.70 -12.25 9.27
C GLN A 36 8.17 -11.28 8.22
N PHE A 37 7.10 -10.55 8.55
CA PHE A 37 6.56 -9.53 7.66
C PHE A 37 7.07 -8.14 8.05
N HIS A 38 7.56 -7.39 7.08
CA HIS A 38 7.90 -5.99 7.24
C HIS A 38 7.09 -5.16 6.24
N ILE A 39 6.36 -4.18 6.74
CA ILE A 39 5.54 -3.29 5.93
C ILE A 39 6.14 -1.88 5.96
N SER A 40 6.50 -1.36 4.80
CA SER A 40 7.01 0.00 4.63
C SER A 40 6.03 0.88 3.86
N ARG A 41 5.95 2.16 4.25
CA ARG A 41 5.18 3.16 3.55
C ARG A 41 6.08 3.92 2.57
N GLN A 42 5.66 4.06 1.32
CA GLN A 42 6.36 4.87 0.31
C GLN A 42 5.44 5.90 -0.33
N ILE A 43 6.03 6.96 -0.86
CA ILE A 43 5.32 7.92 -1.71
C ILE A 43 4.91 7.25 -3.02
N TYR A 44 3.89 7.79 -3.68
CA TYR A 44 3.31 7.21 -4.89
C TYR A 44 4.33 6.71 -5.93
N MET A 45 5.34 7.52 -6.28
CA MET A 45 6.37 7.11 -7.26
C MET A 45 7.36 6.07 -6.72
N GLY A 46 7.65 6.08 -5.41
CA GLY A 46 8.69 5.23 -4.82
C GLY A 46 8.26 3.78 -4.56
N VAL A 47 6.96 3.49 -4.63
CA VAL A 47 6.43 2.13 -4.38
C VAL A 47 6.98 1.12 -5.40
N TRP A 48 7.05 1.52 -6.67
CA TRP A 48 7.49 0.64 -7.76
C TRP A 48 9.01 0.49 -7.77
N ASP A 49 9.75 1.55 -7.45
CA ASP A 49 11.21 1.50 -7.27
C ASP A 49 11.58 0.57 -6.13
N SER A 50 10.86 0.63 -5.01
CA SER A 50 11.06 -0.30 -3.89
C SER A 50 10.84 -1.76 -4.32
N LEU A 51 9.83 -2.03 -5.15
CA LEU A 51 9.57 -3.36 -5.68
C LEU A 51 10.65 -3.84 -6.66
N LEU A 52 11.18 -2.95 -7.50
CA LEU A 52 12.21 -3.29 -8.50
C LEU A 52 13.60 -3.47 -7.89
N TYR A 53 13.97 -2.61 -6.95
CA TYR A 53 15.38 -2.38 -6.61
C TYR A 53 15.72 -2.52 -5.13
N GLU A 54 14.74 -2.47 -4.23
CA GLU A 54 14.99 -2.43 -2.77
C GLU A 54 14.67 -3.75 -2.04
N GLY A 55 14.44 -4.82 -2.79
CA GLY A 55 14.20 -6.15 -2.20
C GLY A 55 12.82 -6.30 -1.56
N PHE A 56 11.83 -5.53 -2.02
CA PHE A 56 10.43 -5.77 -1.69
C PHE A 56 9.86 -6.91 -2.52
N SER A 57 8.95 -7.68 -1.91
CA SER A 57 8.34 -8.85 -2.53
C SER A 57 6.93 -8.56 -3.05
N LEU A 58 6.27 -7.53 -2.50
CA LEU A 58 4.90 -7.15 -2.85
C LEU A 58 4.75 -5.63 -2.73
N ALA A 59 4.01 -5.05 -3.67
CA ALA A 59 3.60 -3.64 -3.62
C ALA A 59 2.07 -3.52 -3.61
N ILE A 60 1.54 -2.64 -2.77
CA ILE A 60 0.15 -2.20 -2.81
C ILE A 60 0.17 -0.72 -3.18
N GLY A 61 -0.22 -0.40 -4.40
CA GLY A 61 -0.14 0.95 -4.92
C GLY A 61 -1.26 1.30 -5.87
N VAL A 62 -1.45 2.60 -6.07
CA VAL A 62 -2.27 3.12 -7.15
C VAL A 62 -1.39 3.12 -8.40
N THR A 63 -1.80 2.43 -9.45
CA THR A 63 -1.12 2.43 -10.74
C THR A 63 -1.63 3.59 -11.59
N GLY A 64 -0.71 4.34 -12.21
CA GLY A 64 -1.06 5.33 -13.23
C GLY A 64 -1.28 4.67 -14.59
N THR A 65 -1.16 5.44 -15.67
CA THR A 65 -1.15 4.94 -17.05
C THR A 65 0.19 4.32 -17.47
N GLU A 66 1.15 4.19 -16.55
CA GLU A 66 2.48 3.67 -16.84
C GLU A 66 2.45 2.15 -17.03
N ALA A 67 3.25 1.66 -17.98
CA ALA A 67 3.31 0.25 -18.36
C ALA A 67 4.09 -0.59 -17.32
N LEU A 68 3.54 -0.73 -16.12
CA LEU A 68 4.06 -1.61 -15.06
C LEU A 68 3.86 -3.10 -15.38
N ALA A 69 2.87 -3.41 -16.23
CA ALA A 69 2.45 -4.78 -16.54
C ALA A 69 3.51 -5.65 -17.24
N ASN A 70 4.56 -5.04 -17.83
CA ASN A 70 5.59 -5.80 -18.54
C ASN A 70 6.62 -6.44 -17.60
N THR A 71 6.71 -5.96 -16.35
CA THR A 71 7.70 -6.43 -15.36
C THR A 71 7.04 -7.13 -14.17
N PHE A 72 5.76 -6.84 -13.91
CA PHE A 72 5.04 -7.33 -12.75
C PHE A 72 3.69 -7.92 -13.13
N SER A 73 3.27 -8.94 -12.37
CA SER A 73 1.86 -9.30 -12.33
C SER A 73 1.10 -8.25 -11.52
N LEU A 74 0.05 -7.70 -12.11
CA LEU A 74 -0.84 -6.73 -11.48
C LEU A 74 -2.20 -7.38 -11.25
N ASP A 75 -2.67 -7.33 -10.00
CA ASP A 75 -4.02 -7.75 -9.63
C ASP A 75 -4.82 -6.54 -9.11
N PRO A 76 -5.95 -6.17 -9.75
CA PRO A 76 -6.76 -5.05 -9.31
C PRO A 76 -7.41 -5.29 -7.94
N LEU A 77 -7.00 -4.51 -6.94
CA LEU A 77 -7.60 -4.54 -5.59
C LEU A 77 -8.89 -3.70 -5.50
N GLY A 78 -9.07 -2.74 -6.40
CA GLY A 78 -10.19 -1.79 -6.40
C GLY A 78 -9.85 -0.50 -7.16
N SER A 79 -10.64 0.55 -6.93
CA SER A 79 -10.39 1.89 -7.50
C SER A 79 -10.40 2.97 -6.42
N VAL A 80 -9.61 4.02 -6.62
CA VAL A 80 -9.60 5.22 -5.78
C VAL A 80 -10.32 6.32 -6.53
N GLN A 81 -11.28 6.98 -5.88
CA GLN A 81 -11.98 8.14 -6.43
C GLN A 81 -11.45 9.41 -5.77
N TRP A 82 -11.01 10.36 -6.58
CA TRP A 82 -10.58 11.67 -6.10
C TRP A 82 -11.81 12.55 -5.87
N ALA A 83 -12.03 12.95 -4.61
CA ALA A 83 -13.02 13.97 -4.27
C ALA A 83 -12.32 15.33 -4.19
N LEU A 84 -12.86 16.32 -4.91
CA LEU A 84 -12.40 17.69 -4.80
C LEU A 84 -12.94 18.30 -3.51
N CYS A 85 -12.09 18.42 -2.50
CA CYS A 85 -12.41 19.18 -1.30
C CYS A 85 -12.19 20.67 -1.56
N HIS A 86 -13.25 21.39 -1.90
CA HIS A 86 -13.22 22.85 -1.82
C HIS A 86 -13.43 23.26 -0.36
N GLY A 87 -12.72 24.29 0.11
CA GLY A 87 -12.94 24.88 1.42
C GLY A 87 -14.30 25.55 1.49
N GLY A 88 -15.37 24.77 1.63
CA GLY A 88 -16.70 25.27 1.97
C GLY A 88 -16.69 25.69 3.43
N GLY A 89 -16.65 27.00 3.69
CA GLY A 89 -17.12 27.52 4.96
C GLY A 89 -18.52 26.95 5.21
N SER A 90 -18.70 26.35 6.37
CA SER A 90 -20.01 25.94 6.86
C SER A 90 -20.90 27.18 6.87
N SER A 91 -21.83 27.31 5.93
CA SER A 91 -23.04 28.10 6.17
C SER A 91 -23.93 27.26 7.09
N ALA A 92 -23.52 27.18 8.35
CA ALA A 92 -24.43 26.91 9.45
C ALA A 92 -25.48 28.03 9.42
N GLY A 93 -26.75 27.64 9.38
CA GLY A 93 -27.85 28.55 9.15
C GLY A 93 -27.94 29.66 10.19
N GLU A 94 -28.44 30.81 9.75
CA GLU A 94 -29.23 31.70 10.59
C GLU A 94 -30.33 32.35 9.74
N ARG A 95 -31.58 32.00 10.11
CA ARG A 95 -32.90 32.59 9.82
C ARG A 95 -33.57 32.26 8.48
#